data_AF-A0A3T0LYZ9-F1
#
_entry.id   AF-A0A3T0LYZ9-F1
#
_cell.length_a   1.000
_cell.length_b   1.000
_cell.length_c   1.000
_cell.angle_alpha   90.00
_cell.angle_beta   90.00
_cell.angle_gamma   90.00
#
_symmetry.space_group_name_H-M   'P 1'
#
loop_
_entity.id
_entity.type
_entity.pdbx_description
1 polymer ?
#
loop_
_entity_poly.entity_id
_entity_poly.type
_entity_poly.pdbx_seq_one_letter_code
_entity_poly.pdbx_strand_id
1 'polypeptide(L)'
;MKNNKLLKNLRYILLAVFLILITIEAYLHQLLGGGKSPSIHALCPYGALESLYSLIFAGTFIQKIFSGTLVLLIITLLIALIFRRSFCGLICPFGALQEFFGIMGKKIFKRKLIVPENIDKPLRYLKYIVLAATLYFAWKTAGLWMNPYDPWAAYGHISEGISSLTGEYLIGFIILIVSIVGSLLYDRFFCKYLCPMGAFYGIISKISPAKIVRNNDNCINCGLCSKNCPVNIKVSELKEIKSAECINCQTCILSCPEKNALEFKIKNKSVKPVFVLTFVILLFFGGIGITKLTGIYQDTPSKISLEAKTSEIKINPEEIKGYMTLQEISEAFKIDLNELYKKLNIPNSIPKDTKLKDIKNFIADFEVEKAREALK
;
A
#
# COMPACT_ATOMS: atom_id res chain seq x y z
N MET A 1 -19.50 -28.05 0.44
CA MET A 1 -19.93 -26.73 0.97
C MET A 1 -19.17 -26.33 2.24
N LYS A 2 -18.99 -27.19 3.25
CA LYS A 2 -18.23 -26.89 4.50
C LYS A 2 -16.81 -26.34 4.23
N ASN A 3 -16.07 -26.95 3.31
CA ASN A 3 -14.72 -26.50 2.93
C ASN A 3 -14.71 -25.10 2.26
N ASN A 4 -15.75 -24.74 1.49
CA ASN A 4 -15.84 -23.41 0.88
C ASN A 4 -16.08 -22.32 1.92
N LYS A 5 -16.89 -22.61 2.95
CA LYS A 5 -17.12 -21.70 4.08
C LYS A 5 -15.81 -21.46 4.85
N LEU A 6 -15.04 -22.53 5.10
CA LEU A 6 -13.74 -22.44 5.76
C LEU A 6 -12.76 -21.57 4.96
N LEU A 7 -12.64 -21.76 3.64
CA LEU A 7 -11.76 -20.95 2.80
C LEU A 7 -12.18 -19.49 2.69
N LYS A 8 -13.49 -19.23 2.65
CA LYS A 8 -14.04 -17.87 2.67
C LYS A 8 -13.68 -17.16 3.98
N ASN A 9 -13.81 -17.85 5.11
CA ASN A 9 -13.41 -17.32 6.42
C ASN A 9 -11.90 -17.11 6.50
N LEU A 10 -11.10 -18.07 6.02
CA LEU A 10 -9.65 -17.98 5.97
C LEU A 10 -9.18 -16.73 5.21
N ARG A 11 -9.80 -16.41 4.07
CA ARG A 11 -9.52 -15.17 3.33
C ARG A 11 -9.72 -13.92 4.20
N TYR A 12 -10.86 -13.82 4.90
CA TYR A 12 -11.13 -12.66 5.75
C TYR A 12 -10.20 -12.59 6.96
N ILE A 13 -9.84 -13.74 7.54
CA ILE A 13 -8.84 -13.84 8.61
C ILE A 13 -7.49 -13.33 8.11
N LEU A 14 -7.04 -13.77 6.93
CA LEU A 14 -5.80 -13.29 6.33
C LEU A 14 -5.83 -11.77 6.14
N LEU A 15 -6.89 -11.23 5.52
CA LEU A 15 -7.05 -9.78 5.34
C LEU A 15 -7.04 -9.01 6.67
N ALA A 16 -7.66 -9.55 7.71
CA ALA A 16 -7.66 -8.94 9.04
C ALA A 16 -6.27 -8.97 9.67
N VAL A 17 -5.57 -10.10 9.60
CA VAL A 17 -4.21 -10.25 10.11
C VAL A 17 -3.27 -9.25 9.43
N PHE A 18 -3.30 -9.15 8.09
CA PHE A 18 -2.48 -8.17 7.38
C PHE A 18 -2.81 -6.73 7.77
N LEU A 19 -4.09 -6.39 7.86
CA LEU A 19 -4.49 -5.05 8.27
C LEU A 19 -3.99 -4.73 9.69
N ILE A 20 -4.14 -5.65 10.64
CA ILE A 20 -3.69 -5.49 12.02
C ILE A 20 -2.16 -5.35 12.06
N LEU A 21 -1.42 -6.25 11.40
CA LEU A 21 0.04 -6.21 11.38
C LEU A 21 0.56 -4.88 10.84
N ILE A 22 0.04 -4.41 9.70
CA ILE A 22 0.50 -3.14 9.13
C ILE A 22 0.07 -1.95 9.97
N THR A 23 -1.07 -2.03 10.67
CA THR A 23 -1.49 -0.98 11.62
C THR A 23 -0.57 -0.92 12.82
N ILE A 24 -0.15 -2.07 13.35
CA ILE A 24 0.83 -2.17 14.44
C ILE A 24 2.16 -1.58 13.99
N GLU A 25 2.67 -1.96 12.81
CA GLU A 25 3.92 -1.39 12.27
C GLU A 25 3.81 0.13 12.06
N ALA A 26 2.70 0.62 11.50
CA ALA A 26 2.49 2.06 11.35
C ALA A 26 2.49 2.79 12.70
N TYR A 27 1.84 2.23 13.71
CA TYR A 27 1.85 2.76 15.07
C TYR A 27 3.27 2.75 15.68
N LEU A 28 3.99 1.64 15.56
CA LEU A 28 5.36 1.50 16.03
C LEU A 28 6.31 2.45 15.30
N HIS A 29 6.10 2.71 14.01
CA HIS A 29 6.87 3.69 13.24
C HIS A 29 6.71 5.10 13.80
N GLN A 30 5.49 5.50 14.19
CA GLN A 30 5.28 6.82 14.80
C GLN A 30 5.90 6.92 16.19
N LEU A 31 5.76 5.86 17.01
CA LEU A 31 6.35 5.81 18.35
C LEU A 31 7.88 5.75 18.33
N LEU A 32 8.44 4.72 17.71
CA LEU A 32 9.85 4.36 17.76
C LEU A 32 10.71 5.08 16.73
N GLY A 33 10.10 5.70 15.72
CA GLY A 33 10.78 6.37 14.61
C GLY A 33 11.21 5.43 13.48
N GLY A 34 11.55 6.03 12.33
CA GLY A 34 11.81 5.30 11.08
C GLY A 34 13.05 4.42 11.03
N GLY A 35 13.97 4.56 11.99
CA GLY A 35 15.15 3.69 12.12
C GLY A 35 14.85 2.35 12.79
N LYS A 36 13.72 2.21 13.50
CA LYS A 36 13.38 1.01 14.28
C LYS A 36 12.17 0.24 13.73
N SER A 37 11.24 0.93 13.07
CA SER A 37 10.10 0.30 12.43
C SER A 37 9.88 0.90 11.04
N PRO A 38 9.51 0.08 10.04
CA PRO A 38 9.27 0.52 8.66
C PRO A 38 8.11 1.50 8.57
N SER A 39 8.24 2.49 7.67
CA SER A 39 7.11 3.36 7.36
C SER A 39 6.01 2.59 6.60
N ILE A 40 4.78 3.09 6.66
CA ILE A 40 3.67 2.48 5.92
C ILE A 40 3.90 2.47 4.40
N HIS A 41 4.70 3.41 3.89
CA HIS A 41 5.15 3.48 2.50
C HIS A 41 6.14 2.36 2.16
N ALA A 42 7.03 2.02 3.09
CA ALA A 42 7.99 0.94 2.90
C ALA A 42 7.30 -0.42 2.73
N LEU A 43 6.11 -0.58 3.31
CA LEU A 43 5.28 -1.79 3.26
C LEU A 43 4.24 -1.77 2.13
N CYS A 44 4.18 -0.70 1.34
CA CYS A 44 3.24 -0.54 0.24
C CYS A 44 3.98 -0.55 -1.11
N PRO A 45 3.60 -1.42 -2.07
CA PRO A 45 4.25 -1.43 -3.39
C PRO A 45 4.00 -0.14 -4.21
N TYR A 46 3.14 0.78 -3.73
CA TYR A 46 2.82 2.01 -4.42
C TYR A 46 4.01 2.98 -4.51
N GLY A 47 4.75 3.18 -3.42
CA GLY A 47 5.90 4.11 -3.43
C GLY A 47 6.98 3.70 -4.42
N ALA A 48 7.13 2.39 -4.66
CA ALA A 48 8.02 1.87 -5.69
C ALA A 48 7.55 2.13 -7.11
N LEU A 49 6.25 2.27 -7.37
CA LEU A 49 5.75 2.59 -8.71
C LEU A 49 6.21 3.99 -9.14
N GLU A 50 6.10 4.98 -8.25
CA GLU A 50 6.57 6.36 -8.50
C GLU A 50 8.10 6.41 -8.64
N SER A 51 8.80 5.63 -7.80
CA SER A 51 10.25 5.56 -7.78
C SER A 51 10.83 4.88 -9.02
N LEU A 52 10.24 3.75 -9.45
CA LEU A 52 10.67 3.00 -10.63
C LEU A 52 10.52 3.85 -11.90
N TYR A 53 9.43 4.61 -12.02
CA TYR A 53 9.23 5.49 -13.15
C TYR A 53 10.29 6.60 -13.20
N SER A 54 10.57 7.22 -12.05
CA SER A 54 11.64 8.24 -11.94
C SER A 54 13.01 7.65 -12.30
N LEU A 55 13.31 6.43 -11.87
CA LEU A 55 14.58 5.75 -12.17
C LEU A 55 14.76 5.47 -13.67
N ILE A 56 13.73 4.97 -14.35
CA ILE A 56 13.80 4.58 -15.76
C ILE A 56 13.91 5.81 -16.68
N PHE A 57 13.19 6.89 -16.38
CA PHE A 57 13.02 8.02 -17.30
C PHE A 57 13.80 9.28 -16.94
N ALA A 58 14.15 9.48 -15.67
CA ALA A 58 14.93 10.65 -15.22
C ALA A 58 16.40 10.31 -14.94
N GLY A 59 16.77 9.02 -14.90
CA GLY A 59 18.15 8.59 -14.57
C GLY A 59 18.58 8.90 -13.13
N THR A 60 17.70 9.50 -12.33
CA THR A 60 17.93 9.85 -10.94
C THR A 60 17.35 8.78 -10.02
N PHE A 61 18.21 8.09 -9.28
CA PHE A 61 17.79 7.24 -8.17
C PHE A 61 17.43 8.14 -6.98
N ILE A 62 16.14 8.18 -6.62
CA ILE A 62 15.70 8.96 -5.45
C ILE A 62 16.31 8.28 -4.20
N GLN A 63 17.24 8.93 -3.50
CA GLN A 63 17.92 8.34 -2.32
C GLN A 63 16.98 8.03 -1.14
N LYS A 64 15.71 8.43 -1.21
CA LYS A 64 14.64 8.06 -0.26
C LYS A 64 14.08 6.65 -0.51
N ILE A 65 14.61 5.92 -1.49
CA ILE A 65 14.18 4.56 -1.86
C ILE A 65 14.73 3.54 -0.86
N PHE A 66 13.81 2.82 -0.23
CA PHE A 66 14.10 1.55 0.42
C PHE A 66 14.15 0.49 -0.67
N SER A 67 15.27 -0.24 -0.78
CA SER A 67 15.40 -1.42 -1.66
C SER A 67 14.22 -2.40 -1.47
N GLY A 68 13.66 -2.46 -0.26
CA GLY A 68 12.49 -3.26 0.06
C GLY A 68 11.23 -2.92 -0.76
N THR A 69 10.95 -1.64 -1.04
CA THR A 69 9.74 -1.25 -1.80
C THR A 69 9.76 -1.75 -3.25
N LEU A 70 10.92 -1.70 -3.90
CA LEU A 70 11.10 -2.22 -5.27
C LEU A 70 10.93 -3.74 -5.29
N VAL A 71 11.46 -4.43 -4.30
CA VAL A 71 11.25 -5.88 -4.13
C VAL A 71 9.77 -6.21 -3.95
N LEU A 72 9.03 -5.46 -3.11
CA LEU A 72 7.58 -5.62 -2.98
C LEU A 72 6.86 -5.42 -4.30
N LEU A 73 7.22 -4.39 -5.08
CA LEU A 73 6.64 -4.14 -6.39
C LEU A 73 6.89 -5.30 -7.35
N ILE A 74 8.12 -5.83 -7.41
CA ILE A 74 8.46 -6.98 -8.27
C ILE A 74 7.66 -8.22 -7.87
N ILE A 75 7.62 -8.55 -6.58
CA ILE A 75 6.88 -9.72 -6.08
C ILE A 75 5.39 -9.59 -6.42
N THR A 76 4.81 -8.41 -6.17
CA THR A 76 3.39 -8.16 -6.43
C THR A 76 3.06 -8.08 -7.93
N LEU A 77 4.01 -7.64 -8.77
CA LEU A 77 3.92 -7.73 -10.23
C LEU A 77 3.94 -9.18 -10.72
N LEU A 78 4.81 -10.04 -10.19
CA LEU A 78 4.82 -11.46 -10.51
C LEU A 78 3.50 -12.13 -10.12
N ILE A 79 2.96 -11.80 -8.94
CA ILE A 79 1.62 -12.24 -8.53
C ILE A 79 0.56 -11.71 -9.51
N ALA A 80 0.67 -10.45 -9.95
CA ALA A 80 -0.24 -9.84 -10.92
C ALA A 80 -0.24 -10.53 -12.29
N LEU A 81 0.92 -10.97 -12.75
CA LEU A 81 1.10 -11.68 -14.02
C LEU A 81 0.55 -13.12 -13.94
N ILE A 82 0.77 -13.82 -12.83
CA ILE A 82 0.34 -15.24 -12.72
C ILE A 82 -1.11 -15.36 -12.29
N PHE A 83 -1.55 -14.59 -11.30
CA PHE A 83 -2.86 -14.73 -10.65
C PHE A 83 -3.75 -13.48 -10.81
N ARG A 84 -3.46 -12.60 -11.77
CA ARG A 84 -4.15 -11.30 -11.89
C ARG A 84 -4.01 -10.50 -10.59
N ARG A 85 -4.94 -9.59 -10.30
CA ARG A 85 -4.90 -8.67 -9.15
C ARG A 85 -5.14 -9.34 -7.77
N SER A 86 -4.71 -10.59 -7.56
CA SER A 86 -4.85 -11.35 -6.31
C SER A 86 -4.30 -10.62 -5.08
N PHE A 87 -3.21 -9.86 -5.23
CA PHE A 87 -2.67 -9.04 -4.13
C PHE A 87 -3.74 -8.12 -3.53
N CYS A 88 -4.52 -7.43 -4.38
CA CYS A 88 -5.59 -6.54 -3.93
C CYS A 88 -6.72 -7.28 -3.19
N GLY A 89 -6.97 -8.55 -3.53
CA GLY A 89 -8.06 -9.36 -2.99
C GLY A 89 -7.72 -10.24 -1.79
N LEU A 90 -6.43 -10.51 -1.56
CA LEU A 90 -5.93 -11.47 -0.57
C LEU A 90 -4.92 -10.89 0.44
N ILE A 91 -4.21 -9.81 0.12
CA ILE A 91 -3.08 -9.30 0.94
C ILE A 91 -3.21 -7.82 1.27
N CYS A 92 -3.60 -6.98 0.30
CA CYS A 92 -3.59 -5.52 0.43
C CYS A 92 -4.37 -5.02 1.67
N PRO A 93 -3.71 -4.39 2.65
CA PRO A 93 -4.35 -3.93 3.89
C PRO A 93 -5.35 -2.80 3.65
N PHE A 94 -5.05 -1.86 2.76
CA PHE A 94 -6.00 -0.79 2.43
C PHE A 94 -7.25 -1.32 1.70
N GLY A 95 -7.09 -2.36 0.88
CA GLY A 95 -8.21 -3.08 0.28
C GLY A 95 -9.03 -3.86 1.31
N ALA A 96 -8.37 -4.44 2.33
CA ALA A 96 -9.03 -5.09 3.47
C ALA A 96 -9.87 -4.09 4.27
N LEU A 97 -9.29 -2.94 4.63
CA LEU A 97 -9.97 -1.86 5.34
C LEU A 97 -11.29 -1.49 4.64
N GLN A 98 -11.23 -1.17 3.34
CA GLN A 98 -12.42 -0.82 2.57
C GLN A 98 -13.44 -1.97 2.46
N GLU A 99 -12.99 -3.22 2.38
CA GLU A 99 -13.90 -4.37 2.32
C GLU A 99 -14.60 -4.64 3.66
N PHE A 100 -13.91 -4.44 4.79
CA PHE A 100 -14.52 -4.54 6.12
C PHE A 100 -15.56 -3.44 6.35
N PHE A 101 -15.27 -2.20 5.95
CA PHE A 101 -16.27 -1.14 5.97
C PHE A 101 -17.44 -1.45 5.03
N GLY A 102 -17.21 -2.05 3.87
CA GLY A 102 -18.30 -2.53 3.00
C GLY A 102 -19.18 -3.61 3.63
N ILE A 103 -18.59 -4.55 4.37
CA ILE A 103 -19.34 -5.55 5.14
C ILE A 103 -20.16 -4.88 6.25
N MET A 104 -19.58 -3.92 6.97
CA MET A 104 -20.27 -3.14 7.99
C MET A 104 -21.43 -2.34 7.41
N GLY A 105 -21.21 -1.69 6.26
CA GLY A 105 -22.23 -0.96 5.52
C GLY A 105 -23.41 -1.84 5.12
N LYS A 106 -23.16 -3.04 4.58
CA LYS A 106 -24.25 -4.00 4.28
C LYS A 106 -25.07 -4.37 5.51
N LYS A 107 -24.45 -4.44 6.69
CA LYS A 107 -25.14 -4.72 7.96
C LYS A 107 -25.98 -3.52 8.41
N ILE A 108 -25.44 -2.30 8.29
CA ILE A 108 -26.11 -1.04 8.66
C ILE A 108 -27.31 -0.77 7.73
N PHE A 109 -27.10 -0.80 6.41
CA PHE A 109 -28.13 -0.47 5.42
C PHE A 109 -29.04 -1.66 5.07
N LYS A 110 -28.78 -2.85 5.64
CA LYS A 110 -29.50 -4.13 5.37
C LYS A 110 -29.54 -4.55 3.89
N ARG A 111 -28.82 -3.85 3.01
CA ARG A 111 -28.69 -4.12 1.58
C ARG A 111 -27.31 -3.72 1.08
N LYS A 112 -26.89 -4.30 -0.03
CA LYS A 112 -25.70 -3.86 -0.76
C LYS A 112 -26.10 -2.78 -1.75
N LEU A 113 -25.63 -1.55 -1.56
CA LEU A 113 -25.83 -0.50 -2.56
C LEU A 113 -24.86 -0.74 -3.72
N ILE A 114 -25.37 -0.60 -4.94
CA ILE A 114 -24.60 -0.77 -6.17
C ILE A 114 -24.81 0.50 -6.98
N VAL A 115 -23.72 1.13 -7.41
CA VAL A 115 -23.78 2.29 -8.30
C VAL A 115 -24.37 1.86 -9.64
N PRO A 116 -25.34 2.60 -10.20
CA PRO A 116 -25.87 2.32 -11.55
C PRO A 116 -24.76 2.22 -12.59
N GLU A 117 -24.90 1.29 -13.53
CA GLU A 117 -23.82 0.94 -14.48
C GLU A 117 -23.36 2.11 -15.34
N ASN A 118 -24.28 3.01 -15.70
CA ASN A 118 -24.01 4.21 -16.49
C ASN A 118 -23.08 5.20 -15.75
N ILE A 119 -23.05 5.16 -14.42
CA ILE A 119 -22.17 5.99 -13.58
C ILE A 119 -20.93 5.18 -13.20
N ASP A 120 -21.11 3.91 -12.83
CA ASP A 120 -20.02 3.04 -12.36
C ASP A 120 -18.91 2.85 -13.41
N LYS A 121 -19.28 2.64 -14.69
CA LYS A 121 -18.33 2.44 -15.78
C LYS A 121 -17.41 3.66 -16.00
N PRO A 122 -17.91 4.88 -16.28
CA PRO A 122 -17.05 6.04 -16.50
C PRO A 122 -16.22 6.38 -15.25
N LEU A 123 -16.80 6.29 -14.05
CA LEU A 123 -16.06 6.56 -12.82
C LEU A 123 -14.89 5.59 -12.60
N ARG A 124 -14.97 4.34 -13.06
CA ARG A 124 -13.83 3.41 -12.99
C ARG A 124 -12.65 3.81 -13.87
N TYR A 125 -12.83 4.69 -14.85
CA TYR A 125 -11.72 5.19 -15.65
C TYR A 125 -10.92 6.28 -14.93
N LEU A 126 -11.48 6.90 -13.89
CA LEU A 126 -10.83 7.98 -13.14
C LEU A 126 -9.49 7.55 -12.53
N LYS A 127 -9.37 6.32 -12.01
CA LYS A 127 -8.09 5.81 -11.48
C LYS A 127 -6.98 5.73 -12.54
N TYR A 128 -7.32 5.63 -13.83
CA TYR A 128 -6.33 5.67 -14.90
C TYR A 128 -5.87 7.10 -15.19
N ILE A 129 -6.76 8.08 -15.01
CA ILE A 129 -6.39 9.50 -15.01
C ILE A 129 -5.48 9.79 -13.82
N VAL A 130 -5.81 9.30 -12.62
CA VAL A 130 -4.95 9.41 -11.43
C VAL A 130 -3.59 8.74 -11.69
N LEU A 131 -3.56 7.55 -12.29
CA LEU A 131 -2.31 6.90 -12.66
C LEU A 131 -1.50 7.73 -13.67
N ALA A 132 -2.11 8.27 -14.71
CA ALA A 132 -1.43 9.10 -15.70
C ALA A 132 -0.86 10.38 -15.06
N ALA A 133 -1.63 11.04 -14.19
CA ALA A 133 -1.17 12.17 -13.39
C ALA A 133 -0.01 11.76 -12.47
N THR A 134 -0.10 10.58 -11.84
CA THR A 134 0.95 10.02 -10.98
C THR A 134 2.28 9.91 -11.72
N LEU A 135 2.26 9.31 -12.91
CA LEU A 135 3.46 9.14 -13.72
C LEU A 135 3.99 10.49 -14.23
N TYR A 136 3.10 11.40 -14.67
CA TYR A 136 3.49 12.72 -15.16
C TYR A 136 4.14 13.60 -14.08
N PHE A 137 3.54 13.68 -12.90
CA PHE A 137 4.10 14.50 -11.82
C PHE A 137 5.32 13.85 -11.18
N ALA A 138 5.36 12.51 -11.05
CA ALA A 138 6.57 11.81 -10.60
C ALA A 138 7.76 12.11 -11.52
N TRP A 139 7.53 12.18 -12.84
CA TRP A 139 8.54 12.62 -13.80
C TRP A 139 9.04 14.04 -13.53
N LYS A 140 8.11 14.98 -13.28
CA LYS A 140 8.41 16.40 -13.15
C LYS A 140 9.07 16.76 -11.83
N THR A 141 8.67 16.12 -10.73
CA THR A 141 9.14 16.46 -9.39
C THR A 141 10.29 15.56 -8.92
N ALA A 142 10.61 14.49 -9.66
CA ALA A 142 11.62 13.48 -9.29
C ALA A 142 11.48 13.03 -7.83
N GLY A 143 10.24 12.85 -7.36
CA GLY A 143 9.90 12.69 -5.95
C GLY A 143 8.57 11.98 -5.73
N LEU A 144 8.29 11.62 -4.48
CA LEU A 144 7.04 10.98 -4.04
C LEU A 144 5.90 12.00 -3.93
N TRP A 145 5.51 12.62 -5.04
CA TRP A 145 4.57 13.74 -5.05
C TRP A 145 3.18 13.38 -4.52
N MET A 146 2.76 12.11 -4.61
CA MET A 146 1.45 11.68 -4.11
C MET A 146 1.44 11.49 -2.59
N ASN A 147 2.57 11.54 -1.90
CA ASN A 147 2.65 11.27 -0.47
C ASN A 147 1.63 12.09 0.38
N PRO A 148 1.46 13.42 0.16
CA PRO A 148 0.42 14.22 0.84
C PRO A 148 -1.03 13.83 0.50
N TYR A 149 -1.23 13.18 -0.65
CA TYR A 149 -2.54 12.83 -1.22
C TYR A 149 -2.90 11.35 -1.01
N ASP A 150 -1.97 10.51 -0.55
CA ASP A 150 -2.18 9.08 -0.37
C ASP A 150 -3.01 8.83 0.90
N PRO A 151 -4.24 8.30 0.79
CA PRO A 151 -5.06 7.99 1.98
C PRO A 151 -4.42 6.91 2.86
N TRP A 152 -3.58 6.04 2.28
CA TRP A 152 -2.86 5.03 3.06
C TRP A 152 -1.71 5.64 3.85
N ALA A 153 -1.03 6.65 3.30
CA ALA A 153 -0.06 7.46 4.04
C ALA A 153 -0.73 8.15 5.22
N ALA A 154 -1.83 8.87 4.96
CA ALA A 154 -2.59 9.56 5.99
C ALA A 154 -3.06 8.60 7.10
N TYR A 155 -3.49 7.38 6.75
CA TYR A 155 -3.85 6.34 7.72
C TYR A 155 -2.69 6.01 8.68
N GLY A 156 -1.47 5.86 8.16
CA GLY A 156 -0.29 5.57 8.98
C GLY A 156 0.17 6.73 9.89
N HIS A 157 -0.31 7.94 9.63
CA HIS A 157 -0.02 9.14 10.45
C HIS A 157 -1.15 9.47 11.44
N ILE A 158 -2.26 8.72 11.46
CA ILE A 158 -3.35 8.96 12.43
C ILE A 158 -2.87 8.87 13.88
N SER A 159 -1.98 7.93 14.19
CA SER A 159 -1.46 7.74 15.54
C SER A 159 -0.47 8.81 16.00
N GLU A 160 0.05 9.62 15.07
CA GLU A 160 0.92 10.76 15.41
C GLU A 160 0.12 11.94 15.99
N GLY A 161 -1.19 12.00 15.73
CA GLY A 161 -2.09 13.01 16.23
C GLY A 161 -2.61 13.97 15.15
N ILE A 162 -3.58 14.80 15.53
CA ILE A 162 -4.33 15.63 14.58
C ILE A 162 -3.48 16.71 13.92
N SER A 163 -2.43 17.20 14.59
CA SER A 163 -1.52 18.23 14.08
C SER A 163 -0.72 17.76 12.85
N SER A 164 -0.31 16.49 12.82
CA SER A 164 0.35 15.88 11.65
C SER A 164 -0.63 15.73 10.48
N LEU A 165 -1.87 15.33 10.78
CA LEU A 165 -2.93 15.19 9.78
C LEU A 165 -3.35 16.53 9.18
N THR A 166 -3.48 17.60 9.96
CA THR A 166 -3.92 18.91 9.44
C THR A 166 -2.81 19.68 8.72
N GLY A 167 -1.55 19.23 8.83
CA GLY A 167 -0.42 19.78 8.10
C GLY A 167 -0.23 19.08 6.74
N GLU A 168 0.80 18.25 6.64
CA GLU A 168 1.25 17.61 5.38
C GLU A 168 0.22 16.62 4.81
N TYR A 169 -0.57 15.95 5.65
CA TYR A 169 -1.45 14.85 5.24
C TYR A 169 -2.94 15.21 5.14
N LEU A 170 -3.29 16.51 5.14
CA LEU A 170 -4.70 16.94 5.23
C LEU A 170 -5.54 16.41 4.07
N ILE A 171 -5.01 16.51 2.86
CA ILE A 171 -5.72 16.11 1.65
C ILE A 171 -5.85 14.58 1.61
N GLY A 172 -4.77 13.85 1.89
CA GLY A 172 -4.78 12.40 2.04
C GLY A 172 -5.78 11.92 3.10
N PHE A 173 -5.91 12.64 4.22
CA PHE A 173 -6.88 12.34 5.28
C PHE A 173 -8.32 12.56 4.82
N ILE A 174 -8.61 13.65 4.11
CA ILE A 174 -9.94 13.87 3.49
C ILE A 174 -10.26 12.72 2.53
N ILE A 175 -9.32 12.35 1.66
CA ILE A 175 -9.48 11.23 0.72
C ILE A 175 -9.70 9.92 1.49
N LEU A 176 -9.01 9.69 2.60
CA LEU A 176 -9.19 8.52 3.46
C LEU A 176 -10.63 8.46 4.01
N ILE A 177 -11.13 9.56 4.58
CA ILE A 177 -12.51 9.65 5.10
C ILE A 177 -13.52 9.39 3.99
N VAL A 178 -13.37 10.05 2.84
CA VAL A 178 -14.24 9.84 1.67
C VAL A 178 -14.16 8.38 1.20
N SER A 179 -12.99 7.76 1.24
CA SER A 179 -12.79 6.36 0.86
C SER A 179 -13.49 5.40 1.81
N ILE A 180 -13.42 5.66 3.12
CA ILE A 180 -14.05 4.84 4.17
C ILE A 180 -15.57 4.99 4.11
N VAL A 181 -16.09 6.22 4.08
CA VAL A 181 -17.52 6.52 3.97
C VAL A 181 -18.08 6.01 2.64
N GLY A 182 -17.36 6.25 1.54
CA GLY A 182 -17.69 5.70 0.23
C GLY A 182 -17.71 4.18 0.24
N SER A 183 -16.83 3.52 1.01
CA SER A 183 -16.80 2.07 1.13
C SER A 183 -17.91 1.49 2.02
N LEU A 184 -18.43 2.25 2.99
CA LEU A 184 -19.66 1.90 3.72
C LEU A 184 -20.86 1.80 2.75
N LEU A 185 -20.94 2.70 1.77
CA LEU A 185 -22.01 2.70 0.79
C LEU A 185 -21.73 1.68 -0.32
N TYR A 186 -20.54 1.72 -0.90
CA TYR A 186 -20.14 0.95 -2.07
C TYR A 186 -18.80 0.25 -1.81
N ASP A 187 -18.82 -1.08 -1.60
CA ASP A 187 -17.62 -1.90 -1.38
C ASP A 187 -16.42 -1.44 -2.22
N ARG A 188 -15.27 -1.22 -1.57
CA ARG A 188 -13.98 -0.90 -2.22
C ARG A 188 -14.03 0.36 -3.10
N PHE A 189 -14.66 1.42 -2.60
CA PHE A 189 -14.87 2.67 -3.33
C PHE A 189 -13.59 3.25 -3.96
N PHE A 190 -12.55 3.46 -3.16
CA PHE A 190 -11.28 4.00 -3.64
C PHE A 190 -10.58 3.05 -4.61
N CYS A 191 -10.58 1.74 -4.31
CA CYS A 191 -9.98 0.74 -5.21
C CYS A 191 -10.65 0.67 -6.59
N LYS A 192 -11.94 1.01 -6.69
CA LYS A 192 -12.68 1.05 -7.96
C LYS A 192 -12.39 2.32 -8.75
N TYR A 193 -12.37 3.47 -8.10
CA TYR A 193 -12.46 4.76 -8.78
C TYR A 193 -11.19 5.62 -8.74
N LEU A 194 -10.34 5.48 -7.72
CA LEU A 194 -9.22 6.42 -7.50
C LEU A 194 -7.84 5.75 -7.40
N CYS A 195 -7.76 4.45 -7.07
CA CYS A 195 -6.50 3.79 -6.77
C CYS A 195 -5.57 3.63 -8.01
N PRO A 196 -4.43 4.35 -8.10
CA PRO A 196 -3.50 4.26 -9.22
C PRO A 196 -2.85 2.87 -9.31
N MET A 197 -2.47 2.26 -8.18
CA MET A 197 -1.99 0.87 -8.16
C MET A 197 -3.03 -0.12 -8.68
N GLY A 198 -4.30 0.14 -8.40
CA GLY A 198 -5.40 -0.67 -8.91
C GLY A 198 -5.52 -0.57 -10.43
N ALA A 199 -5.30 0.61 -11.00
CA ALA A 199 -5.24 0.84 -12.44
C ALA A 199 -4.05 0.11 -13.07
N PHE A 200 -2.85 0.30 -12.49
CA PHE A 200 -1.61 -0.33 -12.94
C PHE A 200 -1.71 -1.87 -12.96
N TYR A 201 -2.08 -2.49 -11.85
CA TYR A 201 -2.30 -3.94 -11.83
C TYR A 201 -3.47 -4.38 -12.71
N GLY A 202 -4.46 -3.53 -12.94
CA GLY A 202 -5.51 -3.74 -13.93
C GLY A 202 -4.94 -3.95 -15.33
N ILE A 203 -4.00 -3.10 -15.76
CA ILE A 203 -3.32 -3.20 -17.05
C ILE A 203 -2.49 -4.49 -17.11
N ILE A 204 -1.61 -4.71 -16.13
CA ILE A 204 -0.75 -5.90 -16.07
C ILE A 204 -1.57 -7.19 -16.06
N SER A 205 -2.71 -7.21 -15.35
CA SER A 205 -3.57 -8.40 -15.26
C SER A 205 -4.29 -8.79 -16.56
N LYS A 206 -4.25 -7.94 -17.61
CA LYS A 206 -4.74 -8.31 -18.95
C LYS A 206 -3.81 -9.30 -19.65
N ILE A 207 -2.51 -9.27 -19.32
CA ILE A 207 -1.49 -10.18 -19.86
C ILE A 207 -1.58 -11.57 -19.18
N SER A 208 -2.13 -11.63 -17.97
CA SER A 208 -2.21 -12.86 -17.18
C SER A 208 -3.00 -13.97 -17.88
N PRO A 209 -2.49 -15.21 -17.93
CA PRO A 209 -3.21 -16.36 -18.49
C PRO A 209 -4.32 -16.88 -17.57
N ALA A 210 -4.44 -16.33 -16.36
CA ALA A 210 -5.45 -16.70 -15.40
C ALA A 210 -6.81 -16.08 -15.73
N LYS A 211 -7.90 -16.84 -15.51
CA LYS A 211 -9.28 -16.37 -15.68
C LYS A 211 -10.25 -17.18 -14.81
N ILE A 212 -11.39 -16.60 -14.48
CA ILE A 212 -12.52 -17.37 -13.94
C ILE A 212 -13.43 -17.72 -15.12
N VAL A 213 -13.85 -18.98 -15.20
CA VAL A 213 -14.71 -19.49 -16.26
C VAL A 213 -16.00 -20.01 -15.64
N ARG A 214 -17.13 -19.61 -16.23
CA ARG A 214 -18.46 -20.13 -15.89
C ARG A 214 -18.81 -21.28 -16.83
N ASN A 215 -19.22 -22.41 -16.26
CA ASN A 215 -19.80 -23.52 -17.00
C ASN A 215 -21.32 -23.36 -17.00
N ASN A 216 -21.91 -23.16 -18.17
CA ASN A 216 -23.36 -22.96 -18.31
C ASN A 216 -24.14 -24.24 -18.01
N ASP A 217 -23.59 -25.41 -18.27
CA ASP A 217 -24.27 -26.70 -18.07
C ASP A 217 -24.49 -26.98 -16.58
N ASN A 218 -23.55 -26.55 -15.73
CA ASN A 218 -23.64 -26.68 -14.28
C ASN A 218 -24.28 -25.46 -13.60
N CYS A 219 -24.52 -24.35 -14.31
CA CYS A 219 -24.94 -23.09 -13.70
C CYS A 219 -26.45 -22.96 -13.63
N ILE A 220 -27.00 -22.90 -12.41
CA ILE A 220 -28.43 -22.67 -12.16
C ILE A 220 -28.87 -21.19 -12.23
N ASN A 221 -28.04 -20.29 -12.77
CA ASN A 221 -28.33 -18.85 -12.95
C ASN A 221 -28.83 -18.08 -11.70
N CYS A 222 -28.48 -18.51 -10.49
CA CYS A 222 -28.94 -17.89 -9.22
C CYS A 222 -28.40 -16.47 -8.93
N GLY A 223 -27.44 -15.95 -9.70
CA GLY A 223 -26.88 -14.60 -9.53
C GLY A 223 -26.00 -14.37 -8.27
N LEU A 224 -25.82 -15.37 -7.40
CA LEU A 224 -25.07 -15.24 -6.15
C LEU A 224 -23.61 -14.82 -6.34
N CYS A 225 -22.99 -15.24 -7.44
CA CYS A 225 -21.62 -14.87 -7.79
C CYS A 225 -21.46 -13.36 -8.03
N SER A 226 -22.40 -12.73 -8.72
CA SER A 226 -22.45 -11.28 -8.95
C SER A 226 -22.74 -10.52 -7.66
N LYS A 227 -23.74 -10.98 -6.89
CA LYS A 227 -24.14 -10.37 -5.61
C LYS A 227 -22.97 -10.29 -4.62
N ASN A 228 -22.18 -11.36 -4.53
CA ASN A 228 -21.04 -11.47 -3.63
C ASN A 228 -19.73 -10.89 -4.18
N CYS A 229 -19.69 -10.37 -5.42
CA CYS A 229 -18.48 -9.76 -5.97
C CYS A 229 -18.19 -8.42 -5.27
N PRO A 230 -17.05 -8.24 -4.57
CA PRO A 230 -16.74 -7.01 -3.83
C PRO A 230 -16.46 -5.81 -4.74
N VAL A 231 -16.27 -6.04 -6.04
CA VAL A 231 -16.03 -5.00 -7.05
C VAL A 231 -17.17 -4.90 -8.07
N ASN A 232 -18.34 -5.47 -7.76
CA ASN A 232 -19.58 -5.37 -8.53
C ASN A 232 -19.48 -5.85 -10.00
N ILE A 233 -18.68 -6.88 -10.27
CA ILE A 233 -18.68 -7.54 -11.58
C ILE A 233 -19.93 -8.41 -11.69
N LYS A 234 -20.66 -8.31 -12.80
CA LYS A 234 -21.80 -9.17 -13.14
C LYS A 234 -21.33 -10.55 -13.60
N VAL A 235 -20.73 -11.32 -12.70
CA VAL A 235 -20.14 -12.65 -12.96
C VAL A 235 -21.14 -13.61 -13.60
N SER A 236 -22.42 -13.54 -13.24
CA SER A 236 -23.51 -14.37 -13.79
C SER A 236 -23.82 -14.11 -15.25
N GLU A 237 -23.39 -12.99 -15.82
CA GLU A 237 -23.63 -12.62 -17.23
C GLU A 237 -22.42 -12.92 -18.12
N LEU A 238 -21.30 -13.33 -17.53
CA LEU A 238 -20.03 -13.53 -18.24
C LEU A 238 -19.69 -15.02 -18.33
N LYS A 239 -19.25 -15.48 -19.50
CA LYS A 239 -18.67 -16.82 -19.69
C LYS A 239 -17.22 -16.88 -19.16
N GLU A 240 -16.44 -15.84 -19.45
CA GLU A 240 -15.07 -15.68 -18.96
C GLU A 240 -14.90 -14.33 -18.28
N ILE A 241 -14.36 -14.32 -17.07
CA ILE A 241 -14.14 -13.10 -16.30
C ILE A 241 -12.69 -12.68 -16.52
N LYS A 242 -12.50 -11.78 -17.49
CA LYS A 242 -11.22 -11.13 -17.83
C LYS A 242 -11.15 -9.65 -17.50
N SER A 243 -12.13 -9.14 -16.77
CA SER A 243 -12.18 -7.73 -16.38
C SER A 243 -10.94 -7.32 -15.58
N ALA A 244 -10.38 -6.15 -15.92
CA ALA A 244 -9.29 -5.50 -15.18
C ALA A 244 -9.70 -5.16 -13.73
N GLU A 245 -11.00 -5.17 -13.44
CA GLU A 245 -11.53 -4.94 -12.09
C GLU A 245 -11.43 -6.17 -11.18
N CYS A 246 -11.28 -7.37 -11.76
CA CYS A 246 -11.28 -8.60 -10.99
C CYS A 246 -10.04 -8.69 -10.09
N ILE A 247 -10.25 -8.55 -8.78
CA ILE A 247 -9.22 -8.70 -7.74
C ILE A 247 -8.89 -10.16 -7.39
N ASN A 248 -9.39 -11.11 -8.18
CA ASN A 248 -9.19 -12.55 -8.04
C ASN A 248 -9.37 -13.11 -6.61
N CYS A 249 -10.30 -12.54 -5.84
CA CYS A 249 -10.53 -12.87 -4.43
C CYS A 249 -11.20 -14.23 -4.18
N GLN A 250 -11.50 -15.01 -5.23
CA GLN A 250 -12.18 -16.32 -5.18
C GLN A 250 -13.61 -16.33 -4.58
N THR A 251 -14.13 -15.22 -4.06
CA THR A 251 -15.43 -15.15 -3.39
C THR A 251 -16.60 -15.63 -4.25
N CYS A 252 -16.59 -15.37 -5.56
CA CYS A 252 -17.63 -15.83 -6.48
C CYS A 252 -17.65 -17.35 -6.65
N ILE A 253 -16.48 -18.00 -6.67
CA ILE A 253 -16.35 -19.47 -6.73
C ILE A 253 -16.76 -20.08 -5.38
N LEU A 254 -16.25 -19.52 -4.27
CA LEU A 254 -16.51 -20.04 -2.93
C LEU A 254 -17.97 -19.88 -2.47
N SER A 255 -18.69 -18.89 -3.02
CA SER A 255 -20.11 -18.66 -2.71
C SER A 255 -21.07 -19.32 -3.70
N CYS A 256 -20.56 -20.04 -4.71
CA CYS A 256 -21.40 -20.76 -5.66
C CYS A 256 -22.00 -22.01 -5.00
N PRO A 257 -23.34 -22.21 -5.07
CA PRO A 257 -23.97 -23.42 -4.52
C PRO A 257 -23.63 -24.66 -5.34
N GLU A 258 -23.48 -24.50 -6.67
CA GLU A 258 -23.20 -25.58 -7.60
C GLU A 258 -21.71 -25.88 -7.75
N LYS A 259 -21.38 -27.17 -7.73
CA LYS A 259 -20.01 -27.63 -7.96
C LYS A 259 -19.66 -27.43 -9.44
N ASN A 260 -18.44 -27.00 -9.71
CA ASN A 260 -17.90 -26.82 -11.07
C ASN A 260 -18.70 -25.86 -11.99
N ALA A 261 -19.62 -25.05 -11.45
CA ALA A 261 -20.28 -23.99 -12.20
C ALA A 261 -19.36 -22.78 -12.40
N LEU A 262 -18.41 -22.56 -11.49
CA LEU A 262 -17.36 -21.53 -11.60
C LEU A 262 -16.00 -22.12 -11.24
N GLU A 263 -15.03 -21.93 -12.12
CA GLU A 263 -13.68 -22.45 -11.95
C GLU A 263 -12.64 -21.36 -12.20
N PHE A 264 -11.60 -21.32 -11.37
CA PHE A 264 -10.41 -20.55 -11.67
C PHE A 264 -9.48 -21.39 -12.55
N LYS A 265 -9.10 -20.89 -13.72
CA LYS A 265 -8.24 -21.56 -14.69
C LYS A 265 -6.98 -20.75 -14.95
N ILE A 266 -5.84 -21.44 -15.06
CA ILE A 266 -4.60 -20.89 -15.60
C ILE A 266 -4.37 -21.57 -16.95
N LYS A 267 -4.40 -20.78 -18.04
CA LYS A 267 -4.53 -21.31 -19.40
C LYS A 267 -5.79 -22.19 -19.49
N ASN A 268 -5.63 -23.52 -19.62
CA ASN A 268 -6.72 -24.49 -19.72
C ASN A 268 -6.85 -25.41 -18.49
N LYS A 269 -5.99 -25.25 -17.47
CA LYS A 269 -6.00 -26.11 -16.28
C LYS A 269 -6.80 -25.47 -15.14
N SER A 270 -7.74 -26.21 -14.56
CA SER A 270 -8.51 -25.79 -13.39
C SER A 270 -7.67 -25.86 -12.13
N VAL A 271 -7.67 -24.79 -11.35
CA VAL A 271 -6.87 -24.63 -10.13
C VAL A 271 -7.81 -24.38 -8.97
N LYS A 272 -7.64 -25.13 -7.89
CA LYS A 272 -8.50 -25.03 -6.70
C LYS A 272 -8.28 -23.70 -5.96
N PRO A 273 -9.31 -23.08 -5.38
CA PRO A 273 -9.17 -21.85 -4.61
C PRO A 273 -8.13 -21.94 -3.48
N VAL A 274 -8.02 -23.10 -2.80
CA VAL A 274 -7.01 -23.35 -1.76
C VAL A 274 -5.61 -23.05 -2.27
N PHE A 275 -5.27 -23.57 -3.44
CA PHE A 275 -3.96 -23.39 -4.06
C PHE A 275 -3.69 -21.93 -4.38
N VAL A 276 -4.69 -21.20 -4.89
CA VAL A 276 -4.54 -19.76 -5.15
C VAL A 276 -4.24 -18.99 -3.86
N LEU A 277 -4.99 -19.26 -2.78
CA LEU A 277 -4.78 -18.61 -1.49
C LEU A 277 -3.39 -18.93 -0.93
N THR A 278 -3.01 -20.21 -0.85
CA THR A 278 -1.73 -20.60 -0.25
C THR A 278 -0.54 -20.16 -1.08
N PHE A 279 -0.60 -20.33 -2.41
CA PHE A 279 0.51 -20.01 -3.29
C PHE A 279 0.75 -18.50 -3.43
N VAL A 280 -0.31 -17.67 -3.44
CA VAL A 280 -0.15 -16.21 -3.44
C VAL A 280 0.51 -15.72 -2.14
N ILE A 281 0.10 -16.28 -1.00
CA ILE A 281 0.70 -15.97 0.31
C ILE A 281 2.16 -16.44 0.35
N LEU A 282 2.44 -17.65 -0.12
CA LEU A 282 3.79 -18.21 -0.18
C LEU A 282 4.70 -17.41 -1.12
N LEU A 283 4.21 -17.02 -2.30
CA LEU A 283 4.99 -16.16 -3.20
C LEU A 283 5.31 -14.81 -2.56
N PHE A 284 4.33 -14.21 -1.87
CA PHE A 284 4.51 -12.91 -1.24
C PHE A 284 5.54 -12.98 -0.09
N PHE A 285 5.30 -13.82 0.92
CA PHE A 285 6.20 -13.91 2.07
C PHE A 285 7.48 -14.68 1.78
N GLY A 286 7.43 -15.69 0.92
CA GLY A 286 8.63 -16.41 0.47
C GLY A 286 9.55 -15.49 -0.31
N GLY A 287 9.01 -14.64 -1.19
CA GLY A 287 9.80 -13.62 -1.89
C GLY A 287 10.45 -12.62 -0.93
N ILE A 288 9.69 -12.09 0.04
CA ILE A 288 10.23 -11.20 1.08
C ILE A 288 11.28 -11.92 1.94
N GLY A 289 11.03 -13.17 2.34
CA GLY A 289 11.94 -13.96 3.17
C GLY A 289 13.27 -14.25 2.46
N ILE A 290 13.23 -14.69 1.20
CA ILE A 290 14.43 -14.94 0.40
C ILE A 290 15.24 -13.65 0.24
N THR A 291 14.59 -12.55 -0.12
CA THR A 291 15.27 -11.26 -0.32
C THR A 291 15.79 -10.64 0.96
N LYS A 292 15.17 -10.93 2.11
CA LYS A 292 15.69 -10.56 3.44
C LYS A 292 16.91 -11.39 3.81
N LEU A 293 16.91 -12.69 3.51
CA LEU A 293 18.07 -13.57 3.74
C LEU A 293 19.28 -13.21 2.87
N THR A 294 19.06 -12.74 1.65
CA THR A 294 20.14 -12.27 0.75
C THR A 294 20.58 -10.83 1.03
N GLY A 295 20.00 -10.15 2.03
CA GLY A 295 20.33 -8.77 2.39
C GLY A 295 19.80 -7.69 1.42
N ILE A 296 19.05 -8.08 0.39
CA ILE A 296 18.50 -7.18 -0.63
C ILE A 296 17.30 -6.39 -0.07
N TYR A 297 16.45 -7.04 0.72
CA TYR A 297 15.25 -6.43 1.30
C TYR A 297 15.58 -5.73 2.61
N GLN A 298 15.53 -4.39 2.59
CA GLN A 298 15.64 -3.55 3.78
C GLN A 298 14.35 -2.73 3.92
N ASP A 299 13.68 -2.90 5.05
CA ASP A 299 12.40 -2.27 5.41
C ASP A 299 12.57 -1.06 6.34
N THR A 300 13.67 -1.01 7.09
CA THR A 300 14.20 0.19 7.76
C THR A 300 15.40 0.74 6.97
N PRO A 301 15.67 2.06 7.01
CA PRO A 301 16.85 2.60 6.36
C PRO A 301 18.07 1.90 6.97
N SER A 302 19.09 1.60 6.16
CA SER A 302 20.34 1.05 6.67
C SER A 302 20.77 1.91 7.84
N LYS A 303 20.96 1.32 9.03
CA LYS A 303 21.64 2.00 10.12
C LYS A 303 22.90 2.56 9.51
N ILE A 304 23.00 3.89 9.42
CA ILE A 304 24.21 4.58 9.01
C ILE A 304 25.32 3.85 9.73
N SER A 305 26.26 3.35 8.95
CA SER A 305 27.31 2.46 9.35
C SER A 305 27.93 3.00 10.64
N LEU A 306 27.65 2.32 11.76
CA LEU A 306 28.45 2.40 12.99
C LEU A 306 29.93 1.98 12.72
N GLU A 307 30.24 1.61 11.47
CA GLU A 307 31.56 1.32 10.91
C GLU A 307 32.31 2.56 10.39
N ALA A 308 31.79 3.78 10.51
CA ALA A 308 32.62 4.99 10.36
C ALA A 308 33.52 5.21 11.60
N LYS A 309 34.26 4.18 12.04
CA LYS A 309 35.23 4.30 13.14
C LYS A 309 36.61 4.80 12.71
N THR A 310 36.88 5.02 11.42
CA THR A 310 38.27 5.25 10.97
C THR A 310 38.49 6.14 9.75
N SER A 311 37.59 7.06 9.37
CA SER A 311 37.95 8.05 8.33
C SER A 311 37.06 9.28 8.37
N GLU A 312 37.65 10.45 8.08
CA GLU A 312 36.98 11.73 7.82
C GLU A 312 36.02 11.59 6.63
N ILE A 313 34.81 11.11 6.87
CA ILE A 313 33.77 11.03 5.84
C ILE A 313 33.01 12.36 5.85
N LYS A 314 33.02 13.09 4.72
CA LYS A 314 32.06 14.14 4.42
C LYS A 314 30.66 13.53 4.50
N ILE A 315 29.93 13.85 5.55
CA ILE A 315 28.63 13.25 5.82
C ILE A 315 27.62 13.90 4.90
N ASN A 316 26.87 13.11 4.13
CA ASN A 316 25.86 13.64 3.21
C ASN A 316 24.64 14.11 4.02
N PRO A 317 24.30 15.41 4.05
CA PRO A 317 23.22 15.91 4.90
C PRO A 317 21.82 15.45 4.45
N GLU A 318 21.71 14.84 3.28
CA GLU A 318 20.50 14.16 2.80
C GLU A 318 20.14 12.91 3.63
N GLU A 319 21.08 12.40 4.42
CA GLU A 319 20.88 11.26 5.32
C GLU A 319 20.12 11.65 6.60
N ILE A 320 20.12 12.94 6.97
CA ILE A 320 19.41 13.42 8.16
C ILE A 320 17.90 13.33 7.94
N LYS A 321 17.24 12.41 8.63
CA LYS A 321 15.78 12.25 8.54
C LYS A 321 15.08 13.01 9.67
N GLY A 322 13.91 13.57 9.36
CA GLY A 322 13.13 14.36 10.35
C GLY A 322 12.73 13.59 11.61
N TYR A 323 12.73 12.26 11.57
CA TYR A 323 12.44 11.43 12.75
C TYR A 323 13.64 11.20 13.67
N MET A 324 14.85 11.54 13.25
CA MET A 324 16.06 11.38 14.08
C MET A 324 16.03 12.38 15.23
N THR A 325 16.43 11.95 16.43
CA THR A 325 16.60 12.86 17.56
C THR A 325 17.87 13.70 17.42
N LEU A 326 17.93 14.85 18.12
CA LEU A 326 19.16 15.65 18.18
C LEU A 326 20.36 14.83 18.69
N GLN A 327 20.12 13.92 19.64
CA GLN A 327 21.13 12.99 20.12
C GLN A 327 21.55 11.98 19.04
N GLU A 328 20.60 11.38 18.30
CA GLU A 328 20.92 10.44 17.21
C GLU A 328 21.69 11.13 16.08
N ILE A 329 21.39 12.41 15.78
CA ILE A 329 22.13 13.20 14.78
C ILE A 329 23.55 13.50 15.29
N SER A 330 23.69 13.94 16.54
CA SER A 330 24.99 14.18 17.16
C SER A 330 25.88 12.93 17.16
N GLU A 331 25.32 11.77 17.51
CA GLU A 331 26.03 10.49 17.51
C GLU A 331 26.36 10.00 16.10
N ALA A 332 25.43 10.11 15.15
CA ALA A 332 25.63 9.69 13.77
C ALA A 332 26.68 10.56 13.05
N PHE A 333 26.71 11.85 13.34
CA PHE A 333 27.61 12.80 12.69
C PHE A 333 28.89 13.09 13.48
N LYS A 334 29.03 12.53 14.70
CA LYS A 334 30.12 12.84 15.65
C LYS A 334 30.29 14.34 15.91
N ILE A 335 29.21 15.10 15.88
CA ILE A 335 29.20 16.54 16.21
C ILE A 335 28.82 16.66 17.68
N ASP A 336 29.54 17.47 18.46
CA ASP A 336 29.15 17.75 19.85
C ASP A 336 27.73 18.31 19.89
N LEU A 337 26.92 17.88 20.87
CA LEU A 337 25.52 18.33 20.98
C LEU A 337 25.44 19.86 20.94
N ASN A 338 26.28 20.59 21.68
CA ASN A 338 26.24 22.06 21.71
C ASN A 338 26.62 22.70 20.37
N GLU A 339 27.54 22.06 19.63
CA GLU A 339 27.88 22.50 18.28
C GLU A 339 26.73 22.25 17.31
N LEU A 340 26.02 21.12 17.46
CA LEU A 340 24.82 20.82 16.69
C LEU A 340 23.70 21.85 16.96
N TYR A 341 23.45 22.22 18.23
CA TYR A 341 22.47 23.28 18.57
C TYR A 341 22.83 24.61 17.90
N LYS A 342 24.11 24.99 17.90
CA LYS A 342 24.59 26.22 17.24
C LYS A 342 24.42 26.17 15.72
N LYS A 343 24.83 25.07 15.08
CA LYS A 343 24.71 24.92 13.61
C LYS A 343 23.26 24.95 13.16
N LEU A 344 22.36 24.35 13.92
CA LEU A 344 20.92 24.35 13.66
C LEU A 344 20.22 25.64 14.09
N ASN A 345 20.93 26.58 14.71
CA ASN A 345 20.39 27.83 15.26
C ASN A 345 19.20 27.61 16.20
N ILE A 346 19.32 26.63 17.10
CA ILE A 346 18.29 26.24 18.07
C ILE A 346 18.81 26.40 19.52
N PRO A 347 17.95 26.75 20.49
CA PRO A 347 18.37 26.93 21.86
C PRO A 347 18.63 25.59 22.56
N ASN A 348 19.65 25.56 23.43
CA ASN A 348 20.02 24.38 24.24
C ASN A 348 18.93 23.93 25.23
N SER A 349 17.84 24.68 25.36
CA SER A 349 16.68 24.33 26.18
C SER A 349 15.80 23.25 25.55
N ILE A 350 15.96 22.96 24.25
CA ILE A 350 15.22 21.88 23.58
C ILE A 350 15.79 20.53 24.06
N PRO A 351 14.96 19.57 24.51
CA PRO A 351 15.45 18.26 24.93
C PRO A 351 16.20 17.53 23.81
N LYS A 352 17.33 16.88 24.14
CA LYS A 352 18.16 16.12 23.18
C LYS A 352 17.44 14.95 22.50
N ASP A 353 16.38 14.44 23.13
CA ASP A 353 15.53 13.36 22.59
C ASP A 353 14.45 13.88 21.62
N THR A 354 14.38 15.21 21.41
CA THR A 354 13.46 15.82 20.46
C THR A 354 13.82 15.41 19.04
N LYS A 355 12.82 14.91 18.28
CA LYS A 355 12.99 14.60 16.86
C LYS A 355 13.15 15.89 16.07
N LEU A 356 13.99 15.90 15.05
CA LEU A 356 14.28 17.08 14.24
C LEU A 356 13.02 17.74 13.66
N LYS A 357 12.02 16.95 13.23
CA LYS A 357 10.72 17.44 12.73
C LYS A 357 9.84 18.09 13.80
N ASP A 358 10.06 17.74 15.07
CA ASP A 358 9.26 18.20 16.21
C ASP A 358 9.81 19.49 16.82
N ILE A 359 10.99 19.95 16.36
CA ILE A 359 11.58 21.25 16.75
C ILE A 359 10.66 22.41 16.35
N LYS A 360 9.85 22.25 15.30
CA LYS A 360 8.83 23.24 14.91
C LYS A 360 7.83 23.58 16.03
N ASN A 361 7.64 22.67 16.99
CA ASN A 361 6.78 22.91 18.16
C ASN A 361 7.40 23.90 19.16
N PHE A 362 8.72 24.09 19.08
CA PHE A 362 9.47 25.05 19.90
C PHE A 362 9.83 26.32 19.13
N ILE A 363 10.02 26.21 17.79
CA ILE A 363 10.39 27.32 16.91
C ILE A 363 9.53 27.24 15.64
N ALA A 364 8.59 28.16 15.47
CA ALA A 364 7.58 28.09 14.40
C ALA A 364 8.17 28.02 12.97
N ASP A 365 9.32 28.67 12.72
CA ASP A 365 9.94 28.75 11.38
C ASP A 365 10.97 27.63 11.10
N PHE A 366 11.03 26.60 11.95
CA PHE A 366 12.01 25.52 11.79
C PHE A 366 11.60 24.52 10.71
N GLU A 367 12.40 24.45 9.64
CA GLU A 367 12.23 23.48 8.55
C GLU A 367 13.37 22.47 8.53
N VAL A 368 13.02 21.19 8.39
CA VAL A 368 13.99 20.09 8.35
C VAL A 368 14.96 20.22 7.16
N GLU A 369 14.52 20.78 6.03
CA GLU A 369 15.41 20.98 4.88
C GLU A 369 16.47 22.06 5.16
N LYS A 370 16.09 23.18 5.80
CA LYS A 370 17.05 24.21 6.25
C LYS A 370 18.05 23.64 7.25
N ALA A 371 17.59 22.75 8.13
CA ALA A 371 18.45 22.05 9.05
C ALA A 371 19.48 21.14 8.34
N ARG A 372 19.09 20.49 7.22
CA ARG A 372 20.04 19.73 6.38
C ARG A 372 21.05 20.64 5.69
N GLU A 373 20.61 21.78 5.18
CA GLU A 373 21.50 22.75 4.54
C GLU A 373 22.50 23.35 5.52
N ALA A 374 22.07 23.66 6.75
CA ALA A 374 22.95 24.17 7.81
C ALA A 374 24.00 23.15 8.30
N LEU A 375 23.81 21.87 7.97
CA LEU A 375 24.72 20.77 8.31
C LEU A 375 25.54 20.25 7.10
N LYS A 376 25.41 20.88 5.92
CA LYS A 376 26.40 20.81 4.83
C LYS A 376 27.67 21.56 5.22
#